data_AF-A0A946X458-F1
#
_entry.id   AF-A0A946X458-F1
#
_cell.length_a   1.000
_cell.length_b   1.000
_cell.length_c   1.000
_cell.angle_alpha   90.00
_cell.angle_beta   90.00
_cell.angle_gamma   90.00
#
_symmetry.space_group_name_H-M   'P 1'
#
loop_
_entity.id
_entity.type
_entity.pdbx_description
1 polymer ?
#
loop_
_entity_poly.entity_id
_entity_poly.type
_entity_poly.pdbx_seq_one_letter_code
_entity_poly.pdbx_strand_id
1 'polypeptide(L)'
;MASNVRTESARYHVSRALAGDAESFAELVRRYQGGVHGLAYHLTGNFTDAQDIVQEVFATAYTRLDQLRRPERFGSWLRTIT
;
A
#
# COMPACT_ATOMS: atom_id res chain seq x y z
N MET A 1 -20.85 4.94 -1.32
CA MET A 1 -20.71 3.87 -2.33
C MET A 1 -19.26 3.58 -2.72
N ALA A 2 -18.40 4.59 -2.95
CA ALA A 2 -17.00 4.37 -3.33
C ALA A 2 -16.16 3.56 -2.32
N SER A 3 -16.45 3.65 -1.02
CA SER A 3 -15.67 2.98 0.05
C SER A 3 -15.71 1.44 -0.04
N ASN A 4 -16.86 0.87 -0.42
CA ASN A 4 -17.04 -0.59 -0.43
C ASN A 4 -16.22 -1.26 -1.55
N VAL A 5 -16.19 -0.64 -2.73
CA VAL A 5 -15.41 -1.12 -3.89
C VAL A 5 -13.90 -1.09 -3.59
N ARG A 6 -13.38 -0.08 -2.89
CA ARG A 6 -11.94 -0.04 -2.55
C ARG A 6 -11.54 -1.11 -1.55
N THR A 7 -12.40 -1.35 -0.57
CA THR A 7 -12.23 -2.35 0.49
C THR A 7 -12.27 -3.78 -0.09
N GLU A 8 -13.22 -4.08 -0.97
CA GLU A 8 -13.34 -5.38 -1.65
C GLU A 8 -12.17 -5.65 -2.59
N SER A 9 -11.77 -4.66 -3.39
CA SER A 9 -10.57 -4.79 -4.25
C SER A 9 -9.29 -4.98 -3.45
N ALA A 10 -9.09 -4.26 -2.34
CA ALA A 10 -7.89 -4.39 -1.51
C ALA A 10 -7.78 -5.82 -0.95
N ARG A 11 -8.88 -6.35 -0.40
CA ARG A 11 -8.93 -7.74 0.08
C ARG A 11 -8.54 -8.73 -1.01
N TYR A 12 -9.12 -8.59 -2.20
CA TYR A 12 -8.84 -9.46 -3.35
C TYR A 12 -7.36 -9.46 -3.71
N HIS A 13 -6.78 -8.27 -3.94
CA HIS A 13 -5.38 -8.16 -4.36
C HIS A 13 -4.39 -8.61 -3.28
N VAL A 14 -4.66 -8.33 -2.00
CA VAL A 14 -3.83 -8.84 -0.89
C VAL A 14 -3.84 -10.37 -0.86
N SER A 15 -5.01 -10.99 -0.98
CA SER A 15 -5.12 -12.46 -0.98
C SER A 15 -4.35 -13.11 -2.13
N ARG A 16 -4.41 -12.49 -3.32
CA ARG A 16 -3.71 -12.98 -4.50
C ARG A 16 -2.20 -12.78 -4.39
N ALA A 17 -1.77 -11.61 -3.91
CA ALA A 17 -0.36 -11.32 -3.67
C ALA A 17 0.27 -12.30 -2.66
N LEU A 18 -0.45 -12.64 -1.59
CA LEU A 18 -0.02 -13.68 -0.63
C LEU A 18 0.09 -15.08 -1.27
N ALA A 19 -0.66 -15.34 -2.33
CA ALA A 19 -0.56 -16.58 -3.12
C ALA A 19 0.54 -16.53 -4.19
N GLY A 20 1.38 -15.49 -4.22
CA GLY A 20 2.49 -15.33 -5.17
C GLY A 20 2.15 -14.55 -6.44
N ASP A 21 0.94 -13.99 -6.55
CA ASP A 21 0.53 -13.17 -7.70
C ASP A 21 1.12 -11.76 -7.60
N ALA A 22 2.30 -11.56 -8.20
CA ALA A 22 3.02 -10.29 -8.19
C ALA A 22 2.22 -9.14 -8.82
N GLU A 23 1.39 -9.43 -9.82
CA GLU A 23 0.57 -8.41 -10.50
C GLU A 23 -0.50 -7.86 -9.55
N SER A 24 -1.06 -8.72 -8.69
CA SER A 24 -1.99 -8.27 -7.65
C SER A 24 -1.33 -7.32 -6.65
N PHE A 25 -0.05 -7.52 -6.32
CA PHE A 25 0.67 -6.53 -5.51
C PHE A 25 0.91 -5.23 -6.28
N ALA A 26 1.24 -5.31 -7.58
CA ALA A 26 1.40 -4.13 -8.42
C ALA A 26 0.13 -3.27 -8.49
N GLU A 27 -1.07 -3.88 -8.50
CA GLU A 27 -2.33 -3.15 -8.39
C GLU A 27 -2.50 -2.42 -7.05
N LEU A 28 -2.06 -3.02 -5.94
CA LEU A 28 -2.03 -2.34 -4.65
C LEU A 28 -1.09 -1.13 -4.69
N VAL A 29 0.12 -1.28 -5.25
CA VAL A 29 1.06 -0.16 -5.41
C VAL A 29 0.42 0.96 -6.24
N ARG A 30 -0.10 0.64 -7.43
CA ARG A 30 -0.73 1.61 -8.34
C ARG A 30 -1.83 2.41 -7.65
N ARG A 31 -2.63 1.72 -6.83
CA ARG A 31 -3.76 2.33 -6.13
C ARG A 31 -3.35 3.23 -4.96
N TYR A 32 -2.34 2.83 -4.19
CA TYR A 32 -2.04 3.48 -2.92
C TYR A 32 -0.83 4.42 -2.98
N GLN A 33 0.00 4.37 -4.03
CA GLN A 33 1.21 5.18 -4.17
C GLN A 33 0.98 6.68 -4.00
N GLY A 34 -0.09 7.22 -4.58
CA GLY A 34 -0.37 8.66 -4.46
C GLY A 34 -0.70 9.09 -3.02
N GLY A 35 -1.35 8.21 -2.25
CA GLY A 35 -1.67 8.47 -0.86
C GLY A 35 -0.44 8.38 0.06
N VAL A 36 0.43 7.39 -0.19
CA VAL A 36 1.71 7.26 0.53
C VAL A 36 2.63 8.42 0.21
N HIS A 37 2.76 8.78 -1.08
CA HIS A 37 3.56 9.91 -1.52
C HIS A 37 3.10 11.22 -0.90
N GLY A 38 1.79 11.49 -0.85
CA GLY A 38 1.25 12.68 -0.21
C GLY A 38 1.57 12.77 1.28
N LEU A 39 1.54 11.63 1.99
CA LEU A 39 1.92 11.57 3.41
C LEU A 39 3.43 11.76 3.57
N ALA A 40 4.26 11.06 2.80
CA ALA A 40 5.71 11.19 2.83
C ALA A 40 6.17 12.62 2.53
N TYR A 41 5.60 13.25 1.51
CA TYR A 41 5.88 14.64 1.16
C TYR A 41 5.47 15.62 2.27
N HIS A 42 4.37 15.35 2.98
CA HIS A 42 3.98 16.17 4.14
C HIS A 42 5.00 16.08 5.29
N LEU A 43 5.67 14.93 5.44
CA LEU A 43 6.69 14.71 6.47
C LEU A 43 8.05 15.28 6.09
N THR A 44 8.45 15.19 4.83
CA THR A 44 9.80 15.59 4.38
C THR A 44 9.86 16.99 3.80
N GLY A 45 8.77 17.50 3.21
CA GLY A 45 8.78 18.72 2.40
C GLY A 45 9.60 18.62 1.11
N ASN A 46 10.09 17.44 0.75
CA ASN A 46 10.97 17.19 -0.38
C ASN A 46 10.39 16.07 -1.25
N PHE A 47 10.28 16.34 -2.55
CA PHE A 47 9.73 15.40 -3.52
C PHE A 47 10.58 14.14 -3.69
N THR A 48 11.91 14.29 -3.78
CA THR A 48 12.83 13.16 -3.95
C THR A 48 12.81 12.26 -2.72
N ASP A 49 12.94 12.84 -1.52
CA ASP A 49 12.90 12.06 -0.27
C ASP A 49 11.55 11.36 -0.11
N ALA A 50 10.45 12.00 -0.53
CA ALA A 50 9.13 11.38 -0.52
C ALA A 50 9.01 10.18 -1.46
N GLN A 51 9.65 10.24 -2.64
CA GLN A 51 9.71 9.11 -3.57
C GLN A 51 10.50 7.93 -2.99
N ASP A 52 11.61 8.20 -2.33
CA ASP A 52 12.43 7.16 -1.68
C ASP A 52 11.64 6.47 -0.56
N ILE A 53 10.95 7.25 0.28
CA ILE A 53 10.06 6.70 1.33
C ILE A 53 8.95 5.84 0.71
N VAL A 54 8.34 6.28 -0.40
CA VAL A 54 7.30 5.49 -1.08
C VAL A 54 7.84 4.11 -1.48
N GLN A 55 9.04 4.04 -2.04
CA GLN A 55 9.66 2.76 -2.41
C GLN A 55 9.90 1.89 -1.18
N GLU A 56 10.48 2.44 -0.11
CA GLU A 56 10.74 1.70 1.12
C GLU A 56 9.46 1.18 1.79
N VAL A 57 8.40 1.99 1.79
CA VAL A 57 7.09 1.61 2.33
C VAL A 57 6.52 0.41 1.56
N PHE A 58 6.56 0.42 0.23
CA PHE A 58 6.04 -0.71 -0.55
C PHE A 58 6.94 -1.94 -0.50
N ALA A 59 8.26 -1.79 -0.44
CA ALA A 59 9.17 -2.92 -0.20
C ALA A 59 8.90 -3.56 1.17
N THR A 60 8.71 -2.74 2.22
CA THR A 60 8.34 -3.21 3.55
C THR A 60 6.95 -3.84 3.56
N ALA A 61 5.99 -3.25 2.86
CA ALA A 61 4.64 -3.79 2.74
C ALA A 61 4.62 -5.15 2.04
N TYR A 62 5.46 -5.36 1.02
CA TYR A 62 5.59 -6.64 0.33
C TYR A 62 6.11 -7.74 1.26
N THR A 63 7.18 -7.45 2.00
CA THR A 63 7.83 -8.42 2.90
C THR A 63 7.03 -8.74 4.16
N ARG A 64 6.11 -7.85 4.56
CA ARG A 64 5.27 -8.01 5.77
C ARG A 64 3.80 -8.21 5.46
N LEU A 65 3.45 -8.48 4.20
CA LEU A 65 2.05 -8.56 3.76
C LEU A 65 1.26 -9.64 4.51
N ASP A 66 1.93 -10.72 4.90
CA ASP A 66 1.42 -11.83 5.69
C ASP A 66 1.01 -11.42 7.11
N GLN A 67 1.55 -10.32 7.63
CA GLN A 67 1.21 -9.78 8.95
C GLN A 67 -0.08 -8.94 8.92
N LEU A 68 -0.62 -8.61 7.74
CA LEU A 68 -1.84 -7.83 7.60
C LEU A 68 -3.07 -8.66 7.98
N ARG A 69 -3.54 -8.49 9.23
CA ARG A 69 -4.71 -9.21 9.76
C ARG A 69 -6.05 -8.86 9.10
N ARG A 70 -6.17 -7.66 8.53
CA ARG A 70 -7.40 -7.15 7.88
C ARG A 70 -7.05 -6.67 6.47
N PRO A 71 -7.03 -7.55 5.46
CA PRO A 71 -6.65 -7.23 4.08
C PRO A 71 -7.36 -6.01 3.50
N GLU A 72 -8.63 -5.82 3.88
CA GLU A 72 -9.43 -4.70 3.43
C GLU A 72 -9.02 -3.33 4.01
N ARG A 73 -8.14 -3.33 5.02
CA ARG A 73 -7.55 -2.15 5.65
C ARG A 73 -6.12 -1.89 5.19
N PHE A 74 -5.68 -2.46 4.06
CA PHE A 74 -4.33 -2.29 3.51
C PHE A 74 -3.87 -0.82 3.50
N GLY A 75 -4.72 0.11 3.02
CA GLY A 75 -4.37 1.54 3.00
C GLY A 75 -4.15 2.17 4.40
N SER A 76 -4.87 1.72 5.43
CA SER A 76 -4.63 2.16 6.81
C SER A 76 -3.36 1.54 7.38
N TRP A 77 -3.05 0.30 7.00
CA TRP A 77 -1.84 -0.38 7.41
C TRP A 77 -0.58 0.24 6.78
N LEU A 78 -0.64 0.68 5.51
CA LEU A 78 0.46 1.43 4.89
C LEU A 78 0.84 2.67 5.70
N ARG A 79 -0.13 3.40 6.27
CA ARG A 79 0.12 4.56 7.14
C ARG A 79 0.83 4.22 8.46
N THR A 80 0.89 2.95 8.85
CA THR A 80 1.67 2.50 10.01
C THR A 80 3.10 2.13 9.65
N ILE A 81 3.39 2.05 8.35
CA ILE A 81 4.73 1.81 7.80
C ILE A 81 5.36 3.13 7.36
N THR A 82 4.56 4.03 6.77
CA THR A 82 4.94 5.41 6.36
C THR A 82 5.13 6.30 7.58
#